data_AF-A0A6P7H9D5-F1
#
_entry.id   AF-A0A6P7H9D5-F1
#
_cell.length_a   1.000
_cell.length_b   1.000
_cell.length_c   1.000
_cell.angle_alpha   90.00
_cell.angle_beta   90.00
_cell.angle_gamma   90.00
#
_symmetry.space_group_name_H-M   'P 1'
#
loop_
_entity.id
_entity.type
_entity.pdbx_description
1 polymer ?
#
loop_
_entity_poly.entity_id
_entity_poly.type
_entity_poly.pdbx_seq_one_letter_code
_entity_poly.pdbx_strand_id
1 'polypeptide(L)'
;MEGWIESSIRKGMVFKYYPYIGSDTGFLDDGLLLFESRKTGDYHEEMTFEVFEQWFKRILPKLEPGSGVVMDNASYHSRRLEQLPTTAWRKGRIQEWLTEKGIAYEESMLKIQLLDIAQIRKMEYLKYAVDETTKDYGVK
;
A
#
# COMPACT_ATOMS: atom_id res chain seq x y z
N MET A 1 38.27 -2.50 -5.95
CA MET A 1 38.49 -1.47 -4.93
C MET A 1 37.36 -1.63 -3.94
N GLU A 2 37.62 -2.39 -2.88
CA GLU A 2 36.63 -2.85 -1.90
C GLU A 2 36.35 -1.74 -0.89
N GLY A 3 35.11 -1.26 -0.86
CA GLY A 3 34.63 -0.27 0.10
C GLY A 3 33.88 -0.96 1.23
N TRP A 4 34.55 -1.16 2.35
CA TRP A 4 33.97 -1.63 3.60
C TRP A 4 33.03 -0.56 4.18
N ILE A 5 31.75 -0.86 4.36
CA ILE A 5 30.89 -0.12 5.29
C ILE A 5 31.03 -0.80 6.66
N GLU A 6 31.97 -0.32 7.47
CA GLU A 6 31.96 -0.58 8.91
C GLU A 6 30.84 0.26 9.55
N SER A 7 29.70 -0.38 9.83
CA SER A 7 28.89 0.02 10.98
C SER A 7 29.02 -1.08 12.03
N SER A 8 29.33 -0.70 13.27
CA SER A 8 29.71 -1.62 14.34
C SER A 8 28.53 -2.52 14.74
N ILE A 9 28.46 -3.74 14.19
CA ILE A 9 27.43 -4.72 14.54
C ILE A 9 27.69 -5.20 15.97
N ARG A 10 26.83 -4.81 16.92
CA ARG A 10 26.86 -5.31 18.31
C ARG A 10 26.10 -6.64 18.40
N LYS A 11 26.59 -7.54 19.27
CA LYS A 11 25.95 -8.83 19.55
C LYS A 11 24.54 -8.57 20.10
N GLY A 12 23.50 -9.02 19.39
CA GLY A 12 22.09 -8.83 19.76
C GLY A 12 21.29 -7.86 18.87
N MET A 13 21.90 -7.20 17.87
CA MET A 13 21.18 -6.43 16.87
C MET A 13 20.45 -7.36 15.89
N VAL A 14 19.14 -7.17 15.77
CA VAL A 14 18.31 -7.84 14.77
C VAL A 14 18.08 -6.84 13.64
N PHE A 15 18.66 -7.09 12.48
CA PHE A 15 18.34 -6.35 11.26
C PHE A 15 17.16 -7.01 10.57
N LYS A 16 16.20 -6.20 10.11
CA LYS A 16 15.06 -6.69 9.33
C LYS A 16 15.16 -6.18 7.89
N TYR A 17 14.94 -7.11 6.97
CA TYR A 17 14.98 -6.91 5.54
C TYR A 17 13.54 -6.87 5.01
N TYR A 18 13.22 -5.85 4.22
CA TYR A 18 11.91 -5.65 3.59
C TYR A 18 12.06 -5.74 2.06
N PRO A 19 11.04 -5.42 1.22
CA PRO A 19 11.02 -5.87 -0.16
C PRO A 19 12.27 -5.43 -0.90
N TYR A 20 12.74 -6.33 -1.75
CA TYR A 20 13.91 -6.15 -2.59
C TYR A 20 13.43 -6.05 -4.03
N ILE A 21 14.01 -5.12 -4.80
CA ILE A 21 13.68 -4.95 -6.22
C ILE A 21 14.82 -5.48 -7.07
N GLY A 22 14.50 -6.49 -7.88
CA GLY A 22 15.42 -7.08 -8.83
C GLY A 22 14.75 -7.29 -10.18
N SER A 23 15.56 -7.26 -11.22
CA SER A 23 15.25 -7.64 -12.59
C SER A 23 16.12 -8.84 -12.99
N ASP A 24 16.01 -9.25 -14.25
CA ASP A 24 16.91 -10.23 -14.89
C ASP A 24 18.36 -9.74 -14.98
N THR A 25 18.59 -8.42 -14.96
CA THR A 25 19.93 -7.81 -14.98
C THR A 25 20.54 -7.63 -13.59
N GLY A 26 19.85 -8.09 -12.54
CA GLY A 26 20.32 -8.03 -11.17
C GLY A 26 19.47 -7.10 -10.31
N PHE A 27 20.10 -6.51 -9.32
CA PHE A 27 19.42 -5.85 -8.22
C PHE A 27 19.51 -4.33 -8.33
N LEU A 28 18.43 -3.64 -7.94
CA LEU A 28 18.42 -2.19 -7.93
C LEU A 28 19.20 -1.65 -6.73
N ASP A 29 20.13 -0.72 -6.98
CA ASP A 29 20.85 -0.02 -5.93
C ASP A 29 19.90 0.79 -5.02
N ASP A 30 20.08 0.64 -3.70
CA ASP A 30 19.16 1.04 -2.62
C ASP A 30 17.75 0.43 -2.69
N GLY A 31 17.56 -0.64 -3.48
CA GLY A 31 16.31 -1.40 -3.55
C GLY A 31 15.95 -2.09 -2.25
N LEU A 32 16.94 -2.36 -1.39
CA LEU A 32 16.72 -2.98 -0.09
C LEU A 32 16.32 -1.95 0.97
N LEU A 33 15.14 -2.13 1.57
CA LEU A 33 14.78 -1.45 2.81
C LEU A 33 15.32 -2.25 4.01
N LEU A 34 16.33 -1.70 4.68
CA LEU A 34 16.98 -2.27 5.86
C LEU A 34 16.75 -1.38 7.07
N PHE A 35 16.34 -1.96 8.19
CA PHE A 35 16.34 -1.26 9.47
C PHE A 35 16.73 -2.14 10.65
N GLU A 36 17.25 -1.50 11.68
CA GLU A 36 17.55 -2.12 12.96
C GLU A 36 16.25 -2.25 13.77
N SER A 37 15.90 -3.47 14.16
CA SER A 37 14.76 -3.75 15.04
C SER A 37 15.09 -3.28 16.45
N ARG A 38 14.17 -2.51 17.06
CA ARG A 38 14.32 -2.06 18.46
C ARG A 38 13.68 -3.02 19.46
N LYS A 39 12.95 -4.04 18.98
CA LYS A 39 12.27 -5.04 19.81
C LYS A 39 12.73 -6.47 19.47
N THR A 40 12.66 -7.35 20.47
CA THR A 40 12.98 -8.80 20.39
C THR A 40 11.74 -9.69 20.22
N GLY A 41 10.58 -9.12 19.84
CA GLY A 41 9.27 -9.79 19.74
C GLY A 41 8.52 -9.51 18.43
N ASP A 42 7.24 -9.89 18.39
CA ASP A 42 6.38 -9.94 17.18
C ASP A 42 6.56 -8.73 16.25
N TYR A 43 6.92 -9.05 15.01
CA TYR A 43 7.67 -8.19 14.10
C TYR A 43 6.79 -7.25 13.27
N HIS A 44 5.48 -7.45 13.32
CA HIS A 44 4.50 -6.75 12.48
C HIS A 44 4.24 -5.28 12.89
N GLU A 45 4.74 -4.82 14.04
CA GLU A 45 4.49 -3.44 14.51
C GLU A 45 5.41 -2.38 13.89
N GLU A 46 6.58 -2.76 13.34
CA GLU A 46 7.58 -1.79 12.88
C GLU A 46 7.44 -1.44 11.38
N MET A 47 6.83 -2.31 10.58
CA MET A 47 6.50 -2.00 9.18
C MET A 47 5.09 -1.43 9.07
N THR A 48 5.02 -0.11 8.95
CA THR A 48 3.77 0.61 8.74
C THR A 48 3.61 0.99 7.28
N PHE A 49 2.38 1.35 6.88
CA PHE A 49 2.13 1.83 5.52
C PHE A 49 2.93 3.10 5.20
N GLU A 50 3.21 3.97 6.18
CA GLU A 50 4.01 5.18 5.99
C GLU A 50 5.47 4.86 5.67
N VAL A 51 6.07 3.92 6.40
CA VAL A 51 7.45 3.48 6.15
C VAL A 51 7.56 2.90 4.75
N PHE A 52 6.61 2.04 4.38
CA PHE A 52 6.54 1.46 3.05
C PHE A 52 6.36 2.53 1.96
N GLU A 53 5.39 3.44 2.09
CA GLU A 53 5.12 4.48 1.09
C GLU A 53 6.31 5.44 0.91
N GLN A 54 7.03 5.78 1.97
CA GLN A 54 8.25 6.60 1.88
C GLN A 54 9.36 5.90 1.13
N TRP A 55 9.60 4.60 1.42
CA TRP A 55 10.55 3.81 0.66
C TRP A 55 10.12 3.69 -0.80
N PHE A 56 8.85 3.38 -1.07
CA PHE A 56 8.34 3.19 -2.41
C PHE A 56 8.50 4.45 -3.28
N LYS A 57 8.25 5.64 -2.72
CA LYS A 57 8.50 6.93 -3.39
C LYS A 57 9.97 7.17 -3.75
N ARG A 58 10.91 6.66 -2.96
CA ARG A 58 12.35 6.76 -3.27
C ARG A 58 12.79 5.81 -4.37
N ILE A 59 12.07 4.70 -4.52
CA ILE A 59 12.34 3.66 -5.50
C ILE A 59 11.78 4.03 -6.88
N LEU A 60 10.54 4.51 -6.95
CA LEU A 60 9.84 4.72 -8.23
C LEU A 60 10.64 5.53 -9.27
N PRO A 61 11.36 6.61 -8.92
CA PRO A 61 12.19 7.36 -9.88
C PRO A 61 13.38 6.56 -10.45
N LYS A 62 13.76 5.45 -9.80
CA LYS A 62 14.88 4.60 -10.20
C LYS A 62 14.44 3.44 -11.10
N LEU A 63 13.14 3.21 -11.24
CA LEU A 63 12.60 2.18 -12.12
C LEU A 63 12.59 2.69 -13.55
N GLU A 64 12.87 1.80 -14.51
CA GLU A 64 12.74 2.14 -15.92
C GLU A 64 11.25 2.33 -16.27
N PRO A 65 10.90 3.30 -17.14
CA PRO A 65 9.52 3.49 -17.58
C PRO A 65 8.92 2.19 -18.13
N GLY A 66 7.69 1.85 -17.73
CA GLY A 66 7.04 0.60 -18.14
C GLY A 66 7.40 -0.63 -17.29
N SER A 67 8.21 -0.48 -16.24
CA SER A 67 8.42 -1.52 -15.22
C SER A 67 7.09 -1.93 -14.56
N GLY A 68 6.96 -3.23 -14.28
CA GLY A 68 5.85 -3.80 -13.52
C GLY A 68 6.27 -4.07 -12.08
N VAL A 69 5.49 -3.62 -11.09
CA VAL A 69 5.76 -3.88 -9.67
C VAL A 69 4.82 -4.96 -9.16
N VAL A 70 5.39 -6.09 -8.72
CA VAL A 70 4.64 -7.18 -8.08
C VAL A 70 5.04 -7.24 -6.61
N MET A 71 4.04 -7.15 -5.72
CA MET A 71 4.21 -7.21 -4.27
C MET A 71 3.46 -8.42 -3.70
N ASP A 72 3.89 -8.91 -2.55
CA ASP A 72 3.14 -9.91 -1.79
C ASP A 72 1.87 -9.29 -1.19
N ASN A 73 0.94 -10.15 -0.76
CA ASN A 73 -0.35 -9.71 -0.24
C ASN A 73 -0.26 -9.31 1.25
N ALA A 74 0.49 -8.24 1.53
CA ALA A 74 0.60 -7.67 2.88
C ALA A 74 -0.33 -6.46 3.06
N SER A 75 -0.92 -6.34 4.26
CA SER A 75 -1.95 -5.33 4.56
C SER A 75 -1.45 -3.89 4.39
N TYR A 76 -0.17 -3.64 4.64
CA TYR A 76 0.47 -2.33 4.50
C TYR A 76 0.67 -1.88 3.05
N HIS A 77 0.64 -2.80 2.06
CA HIS A 77 0.64 -2.45 0.63
C HIS A 77 -0.75 -2.01 0.13
N SER A 78 -1.81 -2.45 0.80
CA SER A 78 -3.19 -2.32 0.33
C SER A 78 -3.95 -1.15 0.98
N ARG A 79 -3.25 -0.08 1.39
CA ARG A 79 -3.91 1.08 1.98
C ARG A 79 -4.83 1.74 0.94
N ARG A 80 -6.13 1.72 1.24
CA ARG A 80 -7.14 2.43 0.44
C ARG A 80 -7.11 3.92 0.80
N LEU A 81 -7.20 4.77 -0.22
CA LEU A 81 -7.31 6.22 -0.04
C LEU A 81 -8.69 6.63 0.46
N GLU A 82 -9.71 5.82 0.15
CA GLU A 82 -11.07 6.04 0.55
C GLU A 82 -11.66 4.79 1.21
N GLN A 83 -12.50 4.98 2.23
CA GLN A 83 -13.29 3.89 2.77
C GLN A 83 -14.52 3.65 1.91
N LEU A 84 -14.68 2.42 1.46
CA LEU A 84 -15.85 1.99 0.71
C LEU A 84 -16.93 1.43 1.65
N PRO A 85 -18.22 1.53 1.28
CA PRO A 85 -19.29 0.89 2.01
C PRO A 85 -19.03 -0.60 2.24
N THR A 86 -19.22 -1.06 3.46
CA THR A 86 -19.12 -2.48 3.83
C THR A 86 -20.36 -2.93 4.58
N THR A 87 -20.52 -4.24 4.73
CA THR A 87 -21.62 -4.83 5.52
C THR A 87 -21.62 -4.37 6.98
N ALA A 88 -20.49 -3.85 7.50
CA ALA A 88 -20.40 -3.28 8.84
C ALA A 88 -21.00 -1.86 8.95
N TRP A 89 -21.17 -1.13 7.84
CA TRP A 89 -21.70 0.24 7.87
C TRP A 89 -23.18 0.27 8.20
N ARG A 90 -23.64 1.34 8.87
CA ARG A 90 -25.07 1.60 9.09
C ARG A 90 -25.71 2.08 7.78
N LYS A 91 -27.02 1.84 7.60
CA LYS A 91 -27.76 2.25 6.40
C LYS A 91 -27.55 3.74 6.07
N GLY A 92 -27.72 4.62 7.05
CA GLY A 92 -27.52 6.07 6.87
C GLY A 92 -26.14 6.44 6.35
N ARG A 93 -25.07 5.81 6.87
CA ARG A 93 -23.70 6.06 6.40
C ARG A 93 -23.49 5.65 4.93
N ILE A 94 -24.17 4.59 4.48
CA ILE A 94 -24.10 4.16 3.07
C ILE A 94 -24.84 5.17 2.19
N GLN A 95 -25.98 5.70 2.65
CA GLN A 95 -26.74 6.74 1.95
C GLN A 95 -25.97 8.07 1.85
N GLU A 96 -25.30 8.48 2.93
CA GLU A 96 -24.38 9.62 2.94
C GLU A 96 -23.30 9.45 1.87
N TRP A 97 -22.61 8.30 1.85
CA TRP A 97 -21.58 8.02 0.86
C TRP A 97 -22.11 8.04 -0.58
N LEU A 98 -23.27 7.42 -0.84
CA LEU A 98 -23.90 7.47 -2.16
C LEU A 98 -24.22 8.91 -2.57
N THR A 99 -24.71 9.74 -1.63
CA THR A 99 -25.00 11.15 -1.86
C THR A 99 -23.75 11.96 -2.15
N GLU A 100 -22.67 11.77 -1.37
CA GLU A 100 -21.36 12.40 -1.58
C GLU A 100 -20.78 12.08 -2.97
N LYS A 101 -21.07 10.87 -3.48
CA LYS A 101 -20.65 10.44 -4.82
C LYS A 101 -21.62 10.82 -5.94
N GLY A 102 -22.76 11.44 -5.62
CA GLY A 102 -23.80 11.76 -6.60
C GLY A 102 -24.48 10.53 -7.21
N ILE A 103 -24.49 9.41 -6.49
CA ILE A 103 -25.12 8.15 -6.91
C ILE A 103 -26.57 8.16 -6.47
N ALA A 104 -27.50 8.07 -7.43
CA ALA A 104 -28.92 7.99 -7.14
C ALA A 104 -29.29 6.69 -6.41
N TYR A 105 -30.14 6.80 -5.39
CA TYR A 105 -30.77 5.70 -4.67
C TYR A 105 -32.15 6.12 -4.18
N GLU A 106 -32.99 5.16 -3.79
CA GLU A 106 -34.29 5.43 -3.18
C GLU A 106 -34.19 5.29 -1.65
N GLU A 107 -34.77 6.23 -0.89
CA GLU A 107 -34.66 6.22 0.58
C GLU A 107 -35.26 4.97 1.25
N SER A 108 -36.26 4.37 0.60
CA SER A 108 -36.93 3.14 1.05
C SER A 108 -36.05 1.89 0.93
N MET A 109 -35.00 1.92 0.10
CA MET A 109 -34.16 0.76 -0.20
C MET A 109 -33.58 0.12 1.05
N LEU A 110 -33.51 -1.21 1.03
CA LEU A 110 -32.86 -1.99 2.07
C LEU A 110 -31.34 -1.76 2.04
N LYS A 111 -30.69 -1.95 3.19
CA LYS A 111 -29.23 -1.83 3.32
C LYS A 111 -28.48 -2.66 2.27
N ILE A 112 -28.98 -3.87 1.96
CA ILE A 112 -28.35 -4.76 0.98
C ILE A 112 -28.43 -4.18 -0.44
N GLN A 113 -29.56 -3.59 -0.83
CA GLN A 113 -29.73 -2.96 -2.14
C GLN A 113 -28.80 -1.74 -2.30
N LEU A 114 -28.64 -0.94 -1.24
CA LEU A 114 -27.70 0.18 -1.23
C LEU A 114 -26.24 -0.29 -1.34
N LEU A 115 -25.89 -1.42 -0.71
CA LEU A 115 -24.57 -2.03 -0.85
C LEU A 115 -24.35 -2.55 -2.27
N ASP A 116 -25.35 -3.13 -2.92
CA ASP A 116 -25.24 -3.61 -4.30
C ASP A 116 -24.95 -2.44 -5.26
N ILE A 117 -25.63 -1.30 -5.08
CA ILE A 117 -25.36 -0.07 -5.86
C ILE A 117 -23.90 0.38 -5.68
N ALA A 118 -23.43 0.46 -4.44
CA ALA A 118 -22.05 0.85 -4.14
C ALA A 118 -21.04 -0.17 -4.71
N GLN A 119 -21.38 -1.46 -4.69
CA GLN A 119 -20.52 -2.54 -5.16
C GLN A 119 -20.37 -2.53 -6.68
N ILE A 120 -21.43 -2.21 -7.43
CA ILE A 120 -21.37 -2.08 -8.89
C ILE A 120 -20.35 -1.01 -9.30
N ARG A 121 -20.26 0.08 -8.53
CA ARG A 121 -19.32 1.18 -8.78
C ARG A 121 -18.01 1.07 -7.99
N LYS A 122 -17.76 -0.08 -7.35
CA LYS A 122 -16.60 -0.26 -6.45
C LYS A 122 -15.29 0.12 -7.12
N MET A 123 -15.08 -0.31 -8.37
CA MET A 123 -13.82 -0.08 -9.09
C MET A 123 -13.58 1.41 -9.41
N GLU A 124 -14.62 2.24 -9.46
CA GLU A 124 -14.47 3.69 -9.71
C GLU A 124 -13.86 4.42 -8.51
N TYR A 125 -14.12 3.91 -7.29
CA TYR A 125 -13.71 4.53 -6.03
C TYR A 125 -12.65 3.73 -5.28
N LEU A 126 -12.35 2.50 -5.71
CA LEU A 126 -11.28 1.68 -5.17
C LEU A 126 -9.93 2.22 -5.65
N LYS A 127 -9.37 3.15 -4.87
CA LYS A 127 -8.04 3.71 -5.09
C LYS A 127 -7.08 3.28 -3.99
N TYR A 128 -5.96 2.70 -4.39
CA TYR A 128 -4.87 2.36 -3.48
C TYR A 128 -3.79 3.44 -3.52
N ALA A 129 -3.18 3.71 -2.37
CA ALA A 129 -2.14 4.72 -2.27
C ALA A 129 -0.94 4.41 -3.18
N VAL A 130 -0.60 3.14 -3.32
CA VAL A 130 0.50 2.67 -4.18
C VAL A 130 0.22 2.92 -5.66
N ASP A 131 -0.99 2.61 -6.12
CA ASP A 131 -1.40 2.80 -7.53
C ASP A 131 -1.44 4.29 -7.91
N GLU A 132 -1.91 5.16 -7.01
CA GLU A 132 -1.86 6.59 -7.27
C GLU A 132 -0.41 7.11 -7.28
N THR A 133 0.46 6.54 -6.44
CA THR A 133 1.87 6.95 -6.41
C THR A 133 2.61 6.53 -7.68
N THR A 134 2.30 5.38 -8.28
CA THR A 134 3.00 4.89 -9.50
C THR A 134 2.62 5.64 -10.78
N LYS A 135 1.40 6.21 -10.85
CA LYS A 135 0.92 6.99 -12.01
C LYS A 135 1.86 8.13 -12.38
N ASP A 136 2.43 8.78 -11.38
CA ASP A 136 3.35 9.91 -11.58
C ASP A 136 4.70 9.48 -12.19
N TYR A 137 5.01 8.18 -12.19
CA TYR A 137 6.30 7.63 -12.64
C TYR A 137 6.19 6.70 -13.87
N GLY A 138 4.99 6.51 -14.43
CA GLY A 138 4.79 5.63 -15.59
C GLY A 138 5.07 4.14 -15.29
N VAL A 139 4.93 3.75 -14.02
CA VAL A 139 5.11 2.38 -13.52
C VAL A 139 3.74 1.71 -13.38
N LYS A 140 3.63 0.41 -13.65
CA LYS A 140 2.38 -0.36 -13.60
C LYS A 140 2.35 -1.43 -12.53
#